data_AF-A0A653MWU4-F1
#
_entry.id   AF-A0A653MWU4-F1
#
_cell.length_a   1.000
_cell.length_b   1.000
_cell.length_c   1.000
_cell.angle_alpha   90.00
_cell.angle_beta   90.00
_cell.angle_gamma   90.00
#
_symmetry.space_group_name_H-M   'P 1'
#
loop_
_entity.id
_entity.type
_entity.pdbx_description
1 polymer ?
#
loop_
_entity_poly.entity_id
_entity_poly.type
_entity_poly.pdbx_seq_one_letter_code
_entity_poly.pdbx_strand_id
1 'polypeptide(L)'
;MKTSFENEFNWRNYFIVSENIIRQKESSEIEFKESFHSPKHKDKKLHKWIASFANSNGGLIIYGVRNNGELCGLKDDRFKDFDTKDLSSELIEYFAPEIKFEIFIKNIEGFDLGFLYIYKSVERPVVAIKTANNNIQESDIFYRYPGQSKTIAYGDLRSIIEERSNSLNERWMSLISSIATIGVENVGLLNIDNGELLGSNNKLLIPEELLDKIKFINEGHFVENEGAPALKLIGDVLPVDSTKIIQLIEKKYQIITHFELYQSFFNQDLDKDSAKDFFRKVMYENTVYYPIYYYLSLCEFSDFELNNVLKKEKGHKILDLQKRFDEEKNNVSKFVSGNLQSESDAATHISEFLKKLKASETLNIRDMELADLRYVNQAITHLENTDLDVKYILRILKELYDYHFTSSSTTKSFIRKAICHIDLMIYGKRFYG
;
A
#
# COMPACT_ATOMS: atom_id res chain seq x y z
N MET A 1 17.82 -22.64 2.88
CA MET A 1 17.21 -23.95 2.55
C MET A 1 17.11 -24.72 3.86
N LYS A 2 15.90 -25.03 4.36
CA LYS A 2 15.78 -25.98 5.47
C LYS A 2 16.29 -27.33 4.98
N THR A 3 17.21 -27.95 5.71
CA THR A 3 17.59 -29.35 5.49
C THR A 3 16.34 -30.21 5.69
N SER A 4 16.14 -31.22 4.84
CA SER A 4 15.05 -32.20 5.03
C SER A 4 15.20 -32.89 6.38
N PHE A 5 14.08 -33.10 7.07
CA PHE A 5 14.06 -33.78 8.36
C PHE A 5 14.66 -35.19 8.25
N GLU A 6 14.47 -35.89 7.13
CA GLU A 6 15.11 -37.19 6.89
C GLU A 6 16.64 -37.18 7.09
N ASN A 7 17.31 -36.11 6.69
CA ASN A 7 18.77 -36.01 6.75
C ASN A 7 19.26 -35.74 8.17
N GLU A 8 18.46 -35.02 8.97
CA GLU A 8 18.76 -34.70 10.37
C GLU A 8 18.19 -35.75 11.33
N PHE A 9 17.33 -36.65 10.85
CA PHE A 9 16.64 -37.63 11.66
C PHE A 9 17.61 -38.64 12.28
N ASN A 10 17.80 -38.51 13.58
CA ASN A 10 18.41 -39.53 14.42
C ASN A 10 17.34 -40.15 15.31
N TRP A 11 16.93 -41.38 14.98
CA TRP A 11 15.88 -42.10 15.70
C TRP A 11 16.14 -42.22 17.22
N ARG A 12 17.41 -42.22 17.65
CA ARG A 12 17.78 -42.31 19.07
C ARG A 12 17.34 -41.10 19.88
N ASN A 13 17.11 -39.95 19.23
CA ASN A 13 16.58 -38.76 19.89
C ASN A 13 15.07 -38.89 20.17
N TYR A 14 14.38 -39.78 19.45
CA TYR A 14 12.94 -39.95 19.53
C TYR A 14 12.56 -41.18 20.33
N PHE A 15 13.29 -42.29 20.20
CA PHE A 15 12.96 -43.53 20.90
C PHE A 15 14.15 -44.46 21.13
N ILE A 16 14.01 -45.33 22.13
CA ILE A 16 15.01 -46.36 22.50
C ILE A 16 14.50 -47.72 22.04
N VAL A 17 15.34 -48.45 21.30
CA VAL A 17 15.09 -49.84 20.89
C VAL A 17 15.94 -50.77 21.76
N SER A 18 15.31 -51.82 22.28
CA SER A 18 15.99 -52.90 23.00
C SER A 18 15.23 -54.19 22.76
N GLU A 19 15.95 -55.26 22.40
CA GLU A 19 15.35 -56.57 22.07
C GLU A 19 14.27 -56.47 20.97
N ASN A 20 14.52 -55.66 19.94
CA ASN A 20 13.57 -55.37 18.86
C ASN A 20 12.24 -54.76 19.33
N ILE A 21 12.23 -54.10 20.48
CA ILE A 21 11.05 -53.40 21.02
C ILE A 21 11.40 -51.93 21.25
N ILE A 22 10.57 -51.04 20.73
CA ILE A 22 10.57 -49.63 21.13
C ILE A 22 10.04 -49.53 22.56
N ARG A 23 10.90 -49.13 23.51
CA ARG A 23 10.57 -49.10 24.94
C ARG A 23 9.55 -48.01 25.30
N GLN A 24 9.45 -46.98 24.47
CA GLN A 24 8.51 -45.89 24.68
C GLN A 24 7.14 -46.26 24.10
N LYS A 25 6.08 -45.93 24.82
CA LYS A 25 4.71 -46.13 24.35
C LYS A 25 4.31 -45.03 23.38
N GLU A 26 3.25 -45.27 22.62
CA GLU A 26 2.59 -44.21 21.84
C GLU A 26 2.34 -42.99 22.73
N SER A 27 2.60 -41.81 22.18
CA SER A 27 2.56 -40.55 22.90
C SER A 27 1.70 -39.54 22.13
N SER A 28 1.70 -38.28 22.59
CA SER A 28 1.15 -37.17 21.81
C SER A 28 1.95 -36.87 20.54
N GLU A 29 3.17 -37.41 20.40
CA GLU A 29 4.08 -37.10 19.29
C GLU A 29 4.51 -38.35 18.50
N ILE A 30 4.19 -39.56 18.99
CA ILE A 30 4.52 -40.83 18.33
C ILE A 30 3.28 -41.72 18.23
N GLU A 31 3.04 -42.26 17.05
CA GLU A 31 1.98 -43.24 16.76
C GLU A 31 2.58 -44.46 16.03
N PHE A 32 2.21 -45.67 16.44
CA PHE A 32 2.66 -46.91 15.82
C PHE A 32 1.60 -47.47 14.88
N LYS A 33 2.06 -47.97 13.73
CA LYS A 33 1.24 -48.71 12.77
C LYS A 33 1.98 -49.92 12.27
N GLU A 34 1.31 -51.07 12.32
CA GLU A 34 1.89 -52.30 11.79
C GLU A 34 2.00 -52.27 10.26
N SER A 35 1.07 -51.60 9.58
CA SER A 35 1.02 -51.58 8.11
C SER A 35 0.50 -50.25 7.57
N PHE A 36 1.08 -49.84 6.43
CA PHE A 36 0.62 -48.70 5.67
C PHE A 36 -0.64 -49.07 4.88
N HIS A 37 -1.61 -48.16 4.86
CA HIS A 37 -2.83 -48.28 4.08
C HIS A 37 -2.93 -47.06 3.17
N SER A 38 -3.48 -47.25 1.97
CA SER A 38 -3.62 -46.17 1.00
C SER A 38 -4.35 -44.94 1.59
N PRO A 39 -3.89 -43.71 1.34
CA PRO A 39 -4.59 -42.48 1.74
C PRO A 39 -6.01 -42.39 1.17
N LYS A 40 -6.27 -43.01 0.02
CA LYS A 40 -7.59 -43.05 -0.63
C LYS A 40 -8.60 -43.96 0.10
N HIS A 41 -8.23 -44.54 1.24
CA HIS A 41 -9.12 -45.34 2.05
C HIS A 41 -10.34 -44.54 2.53
N LYS A 42 -11.54 -45.16 2.44
CA LYS A 42 -12.83 -44.51 2.70
C LYS A 42 -12.94 -43.86 4.08
N ASP A 43 -12.36 -44.47 5.11
CA ASP A 43 -12.43 -43.98 6.49
C ASP A 43 -11.59 -42.73 6.78
N LYS A 44 -10.64 -42.36 5.90
CA LYS A 44 -9.76 -41.18 6.03
C LYS A 44 -9.04 -41.02 7.39
N LYS A 45 -8.83 -42.11 8.14
CA LYS A 45 -8.18 -42.09 9.47
C LYS A 45 -6.78 -41.45 9.46
N LEU A 46 -5.99 -41.73 8.42
CA LEU A 46 -4.67 -41.14 8.23
C LEU A 46 -4.73 -39.60 8.19
N HIS A 47 -5.72 -39.04 7.49
CA HIS A 47 -5.88 -37.59 7.36
C HIS A 47 -6.20 -36.96 8.71
N LYS A 48 -7.08 -37.59 9.49
CA LYS A 48 -7.39 -37.17 10.86
C LYS A 48 -6.15 -37.19 11.76
N TRP A 49 -5.31 -38.22 11.69
CA TRP A 49 -4.05 -38.27 12.45
C TRP A 49 -3.11 -37.14 12.05
N ILE A 50 -2.89 -36.95 10.75
CA ILE A 50 -2.02 -35.89 10.22
C ILE A 50 -2.49 -34.51 10.68
N ALA A 51 -3.78 -34.18 10.53
CA ALA A 51 -4.34 -32.92 11.01
C ALA A 51 -4.20 -32.76 12.54
N SER A 52 -4.37 -33.83 13.31
CA SER A 52 -4.21 -33.81 14.76
C SER A 52 -2.77 -33.49 15.19
N PHE A 53 -1.78 -34.09 14.52
CA PHE A 53 -0.37 -33.81 14.77
C PHE A 53 0.00 -32.39 14.35
N ALA A 54 -0.46 -31.94 13.18
CA ALA A 54 -0.21 -30.59 12.69
C ALA A 54 -0.73 -29.50 13.64
N ASN A 55 -1.88 -29.74 14.30
CA ASN A 55 -2.47 -28.82 15.27
C ASN A 55 -1.83 -28.85 16.67
N SER A 56 -1.07 -29.89 16.99
CA SER A 56 -0.41 -30.05 18.29
C SER A 56 1.07 -29.66 18.19
N ASN A 57 2.00 -30.57 18.50
CA ASN A 57 3.45 -30.33 18.46
C ASN A 57 4.11 -30.89 17.21
N GLY A 58 3.33 -31.31 16.21
CA GLY A 58 3.82 -32.22 15.17
C GLY A 58 3.95 -33.63 15.73
N GLY A 59 4.56 -34.52 14.95
CA GLY A 59 4.79 -35.89 15.41
C GLY A 59 5.23 -36.84 14.31
N LEU A 60 5.38 -38.10 14.70
CA LEU A 60 5.91 -39.18 13.88
C LEU A 60 4.94 -40.36 13.89
N ILE A 61 4.52 -40.79 12.70
CA ILE A 61 3.83 -42.06 12.51
C ILE A 61 4.86 -43.06 12.00
N ILE A 62 5.08 -44.13 12.78
CA ILE A 62 6.06 -45.17 12.47
C ILE A 62 5.33 -46.42 11.97
N TYR A 63 5.65 -46.83 10.75
CA TYR A 63 5.14 -48.02 10.10
C TYR A 63 6.11 -49.20 10.24
N GLY A 64 5.57 -50.40 10.42
CA GLY A 64 6.35 -51.62 10.69
C GLY A 64 6.58 -51.86 12.19
N VAL A 65 5.71 -51.31 13.04
CA VAL A 65 5.75 -51.46 14.50
C VAL A 65 4.37 -51.86 15.00
N ARG A 66 4.29 -52.90 15.83
CA ARG A 66 3.04 -53.33 16.47
C ARG A 66 2.64 -52.35 17.58
N ASN A 67 1.37 -52.38 18.00
CA ASN A 67 0.86 -51.49 19.07
C ASN A 67 1.62 -51.65 20.41
N ASN A 68 2.27 -52.79 20.65
CA ASN A 68 3.10 -53.05 21.84
C ASN A 68 4.54 -52.53 21.71
N GLY A 69 4.92 -51.92 20.57
CA GLY A 69 6.27 -51.41 20.29
C GLY A 69 7.21 -52.42 19.62
N GLU A 70 6.77 -53.65 19.37
CA GLU A 70 7.58 -54.69 18.71
C GLU A 70 7.82 -54.34 17.23
N LEU A 71 9.10 -54.36 16.81
CA LEU A 71 9.51 -54.12 15.43
C LEU A 71 9.15 -55.35 14.58
N CYS A 72 8.37 -55.15 13.53
CA CYS A 72 8.01 -56.19 12.56
C CYS A 72 8.45 -55.87 11.13
N GLY A 73 8.87 -54.63 10.86
CA GLY A 73 9.27 -54.17 9.53
C GLY A 73 8.09 -53.93 8.59
N LEU A 74 8.37 -53.26 7.48
CA LEU A 74 7.40 -53.09 6.39
C LEU A 74 7.13 -54.45 5.73
N LYS A 75 5.86 -54.87 5.67
CA LYS A 75 5.44 -56.17 5.12
C LYS A 75 5.43 -56.24 3.60
N ASP A 76 5.39 -55.09 2.94
CA ASP A 76 5.28 -54.95 1.49
C ASP A 76 5.83 -53.59 1.04
N ASP A 77 5.95 -53.43 -0.27
CA ASP A 77 6.54 -52.23 -0.90
C ASP A 77 5.53 -51.08 -1.04
N ARG A 78 4.28 -51.19 -0.54
CA ARG A 78 3.27 -50.12 -0.71
C ARG A 78 3.68 -48.79 -0.10
N PHE A 79 4.50 -48.82 0.94
CA PHE A 79 5.07 -47.60 1.55
C PHE A 79 6.27 -47.07 0.74
N LYS A 80 7.08 -47.98 0.15
CA LYS A 80 8.23 -47.63 -0.71
C LYS A 80 7.78 -46.99 -2.01
N ASP A 81 6.71 -47.52 -2.61
CA ASP A 81 6.16 -47.06 -3.89
C ASP A 81 5.16 -45.90 -3.74
N PHE A 82 4.98 -45.38 -2.52
CA PHE A 82 3.98 -44.37 -2.24
C PHE A 82 4.38 -42.99 -2.78
N ASP A 83 3.60 -42.45 -3.73
CA ASP A 83 3.77 -41.07 -4.20
C ASP A 83 3.18 -40.07 -3.18
N THR A 84 4.04 -39.24 -2.59
CA THR A 84 3.66 -38.19 -1.64
C THR A 84 2.66 -37.19 -2.22
N LYS A 85 2.62 -37.01 -3.55
CA LYS A 85 1.67 -36.10 -4.22
C LYS A 85 0.22 -36.51 -4.04
N ASP A 86 -0.06 -37.81 -3.95
CA ASP A 86 -1.40 -38.33 -3.73
C ASP A 86 -1.92 -37.88 -2.34
N LEU A 87 -1.10 -38.00 -1.29
CA LEU A 87 -1.48 -37.56 0.05
C LEU A 87 -1.52 -36.03 0.15
N SER A 88 -0.58 -35.32 -0.47
CA SER A 88 -0.57 -33.86 -0.47
C SER A 88 -1.83 -33.28 -1.11
N SER A 89 -2.24 -33.80 -2.28
CA SER A 89 -3.45 -33.36 -2.98
C SER A 89 -4.72 -33.59 -2.15
N GLU A 90 -4.82 -34.76 -1.51
CA GLU A 90 -5.95 -35.09 -0.64
C GLU A 90 -5.97 -34.20 0.62
N LEU A 91 -4.81 -33.94 1.25
CA LEU A 91 -4.76 -33.05 2.42
C LEU A 91 -5.17 -31.62 2.06
N ILE A 92 -4.75 -31.10 0.91
CA ILE A 92 -5.18 -29.77 0.42
C ILE A 92 -6.67 -29.73 0.09
N GLU A 93 -7.24 -30.82 -0.42
CA GLU A 93 -8.67 -30.91 -0.72
C GLU A 93 -9.53 -30.83 0.57
N TYR A 94 -9.08 -31.46 1.65
CA TYR A 94 -9.87 -31.61 2.87
C TYR A 94 -9.48 -30.65 4.01
N PHE A 95 -8.28 -30.08 4.02
CA PHE A 95 -7.77 -29.27 5.13
C PHE A 95 -7.12 -27.96 4.68
N ALA A 96 -7.25 -26.93 5.51
CA ALA A 96 -6.51 -25.68 5.37
C ALA A 96 -6.09 -25.13 6.75
N PRO A 97 -4.92 -24.46 6.89
CA PRO A 97 -3.90 -24.24 5.85
C PRO A 97 -3.07 -25.49 5.54
N GLU A 98 -2.16 -25.38 4.57
CA GLU A 98 -1.34 -26.51 4.07
C GLU A 98 -0.59 -27.23 5.21
N ILE A 99 -0.72 -28.56 5.24
CA ILE A 99 0.00 -29.41 6.20
C ILE A 99 1.30 -29.90 5.56
N LYS A 100 2.43 -29.55 6.18
CA LYS A 100 3.75 -30.03 5.75
C LYS A 100 4.05 -31.38 6.39
N PHE A 101 4.60 -32.29 5.59
CA PHE A 101 5.01 -33.61 6.04
C PHE A 101 6.20 -34.13 5.21
N GLU A 102 6.93 -35.10 5.77
CA GLU A 102 7.98 -35.86 5.07
C GLU A 102 7.71 -37.36 5.23
N ILE A 103 8.02 -38.13 4.20
CA ILE A 103 7.93 -39.60 4.21
C ILE A 103 9.30 -40.15 3.85
N PHE A 104 9.81 -41.08 4.66
CA PHE A 104 11.10 -41.71 4.42
C PHE A 104 11.18 -43.09 5.09
N ILE A 105 12.22 -43.87 4.75
CA ILE A 105 12.47 -45.20 5.30
C ILE A 105 13.85 -45.22 5.94
N LYS A 106 13.97 -45.81 7.13
CA LYS A 106 15.28 -46.11 7.74
C LYS A 106 15.30 -47.56 8.21
N ASN A 107 16.47 -48.18 8.06
CA ASN A 107 16.75 -49.47 8.67
C ASN A 107 17.12 -49.26 10.15
N ILE A 108 16.37 -49.87 11.07
CA ILE A 108 16.61 -49.82 12.51
C ILE A 108 16.71 -51.25 13.04
N GLU A 109 17.86 -51.59 13.63
CA GLU A 109 18.14 -52.93 14.18
C GLU A 109 17.83 -54.07 13.19
N GLY A 110 18.07 -53.85 11.90
CA GLY A 110 17.82 -54.83 10.83
C GLY A 110 16.41 -54.81 10.24
N PHE A 111 15.50 -53.97 10.75
CA PHE A 111 14.13 -53.82 10.25
C PHE A 111 13.98 -52.54 9.42
N ASP A 112 13.47 -52.65 8.20
CA ASP A 112 13.05 -51.48 7.42
C ASP A 112 11.75 -50.91 8.00
N LEU A 113 11.82 -49.69 8.55
CA LEU A 113 10.68 -48.97 9.11
C LEU A 113 10.33 -47.76 8.26
N GLY A 114 9.04 -47.53 8.06
CA GLY A 114 8.52 -46.36 7.36
C GLY A 114 8.21 -45.23 8.33
N PHE A 115 8.56 -44.01 7.98
CA PHE A 115 8.36 -42.83 8.80
C PHE A 115 7.53 -41.80 8.03
N LEU A 116 6.44 -41.34 8.65
CA LEU A 116 5.70 -40.17 8.22
C LEU A 116 5.85 -39.12 9.31
N TYR A 117 6.65 -38.10 9.04
CA TYR A 117 6.87 -36.98 9.93
C TYR A 117 5.92 -35.84 9.57
N ILE A 118 5.15 -35.38 10.55
CA ILE A 118 4.21 -34.26 10.40
C ILE A 118 4.78 -33.07 11.15
N TYR A 119 4.98 -31.96 10.43
CA TYR A 119 5.43 -30.72 11.05
C TYR A 119 4.30 -30.10 11.86
N LYS A 120 4.64 -29.51 13.01
CA LYS A 120 3.78 -28.54 13.68
C LYS A 120 3.42 -27.44 12.68
N SER A 121 2.13 -27.20 12.46
CA SER A 121 1.71 -26.13 11.56
C SER A 121 2.09 -24.77 12.16
N VAL A 122 2.62 -23.91 11.30
CA VAL A 122 2.93 -22.51 11.67
C VAL A 122 1.64 -21.71 11.81
N GLU A 123 0.66 -21.99 10.94
CA GLU A 123 -0.63 -21.31 10.90
C GLU A 123 -1.72 -22.19 11.49
N ARG A 124 -1.68 -22.42 12.80
CA ARG A 124 -2.75 -23.14 13.49
C ARG A 124 -3.96 -22.22 13.76
N PRO A 125 -5.19 -22.78 13.80
CA PRO A 125 -5.51 -24.18 13.58
C PRO A 125 -5.64 -24.56 12.10
N VAL A 126 -5.26 -25.80 11.79
CA VAL A 126 -5.65 -26.54 10.59
C VAL A 126 -7.06 -27.06 10.79
N VAL A 127 -7.94 -26.70 9.86
CA VAL A 127 -9.38 -26.95 9.88
C VAL A 127 -9.76 -27.82 8.69
N ALA A 128 -10.71 -28.74 8.88
CA ALA A 128 -11.33 -29.45 7.78
C ALA A 128 -12.23 -28.49 6.98
N ILE A 129 -11.94 -28.29 5.70
CA ILE A 129 -12.70 -27.39 4.81
C ILE A 129 -13.76 -28.11 3.97
N LYS A 130 -13.78 -29.44 4.04
CA LYS A 130 -14.72 -30.27 3.29
C LYS A 130 -15.05 -31.54 4.06
N THR A 131 -16.32 -31.91 4.09
CA THR A 131 -16.76 -33.19 4.65
C THR A 131 -16.30 -34.36 3.77
N ALA A 132 -15.59 -35.32 4.36
CA ALA A 132 -15.16 -36.53 3.66
C ALA A 132 -16.05 -37.73 3.99
N ASN A 133 -16.41 -37.90 5.26
CA ASN A 133 -17.16 -39.02 5.81
C ASN A 133 -17.57 -38.72 7.27
N ASN A 134 -18.16 -39.69 7.98
CA ASN A 134 -18.55 -39.53 9.39
C ASN A 134 -17.39 -39.22 10.36
N ASN A 135 -16.12 -39.40 9.95
CA ASN A 135 -14.95 -39.12 10.78
C ASN A 135 -14.37 -37.71 10.56
N ILE A 136 -14.66 -37.07 9.41
CA ILE A 136 -14.17 -35.75 9.01
C ILE A 136 -15.34 -34.96 8.44
N GLN A 137 -15.86 -34.05 9.24
CA GLN A 137 -16.88 -33.09 8.86
C GLN A 137 -16.24 -31.73 8.61
N GLU A 138 -16.84 -30.94 7.74
CA GLU A 138 -16.48 -29.54 7.54
C GLU A 138 -16.47 -28.77 8.88
N SER A 139 -15.49 -27.89 9.05
CA SER A 139 -15.19 -27.14 10.28
C SER A 139 -14.63 -27.96 11.46
N ASP A 140 -14.40 -29.27 11.30
CA ASP A 140 -13.71 -30.03 12.33
C ASP A 140 -12.26 -29.55 12.51
N ILE A 141 -11.86 -29.36 13.76
CA ILE A 141 -10.47 -29.15 14.15
C ILE A 141 -10.04 -30.34 14.98
N PHE A 142 -9.08 -31.11 14.48
CA PHE A 142 -8.54 -32.27 15.19
C PHE A 142 -7.30 -31.91 15.98
N TYR A 143 -7.14 -32.51 17.15
CA TYR A 143 -6.00 -32.32 18.03
C TYR A 143 -5.51 -33.64 18.59
N ARG A 144 -4.19 -33.75 18.76
CA ARG A 144 -3.56 -34.96 19.30
C ARG A 144 -3.44 -34.87 20.82
N TYR A 145 -4.05 -35.82 21.50
CA TYR A 145 -3.88 -36.07 22.93
C TYR A 145 -3.09 -37.36 23.11
N PRO A 146 -2.50 -37.62 24.29
CA PRO A 146 -1.80 -38.87 24.55
C PRO A 146 -2.66 -40.09 24.15
N GLY A 147 -2.18 -40.86 23.17
CA GLY A 147 -2.82 -42.07 22.67
C GLY A 147 -4.11 -41.90 21.85
N GLN A 148 -4.56 -40.67 21.54
CA GLN A 148 -5.76 -40.49 20.71
C GLN A 148 -5.85 -39.17 19.93
N SER A 149 -6.50 -39.24 18.77
CA SER A 149 -6.87 -38.10 17.94
C SER A 149 -8.37 -37.85 18.01
N LYS A 150 -8.77 -36.69 18.55
CA LYS A 150 -10.19 -36.28 18.68
C LYS A 150 -10.36 -34.82 18.28
N THR A 151 -11.61 -34.36 18.26
CA THR A 151 -11.91 -32.94 18.07
C THR A 151 -11.27 -32.11 19.19
N ILE A 152 -10.78 -30.93 18.84
CA ILE A 152 -10.08 -30.04 19.77
C ILE A 152 -11.00 -29.64 20.93
N ALA A 153 -10.45 -29.58 22.14
CA ALA A 153 -11.16 -29.06 23.29
C ALA A 153 -11.00 -27.54 23.32
N TYR A 154 -11.97 -26.86 23.93
CA TYR A 154 -11.96 -25.40 24.02
C TYR A 154 -10.64 -24.84 24.60
N GLY A 155 -10.06 -25.49 25.61
CA GLY A 155 -8.81 -25.04 26.23
C GLY A 155 -7.63 -25.00 25.25
N ASP A 156 -7.47 -26.05 24.46
CA ASP A 156 -6.40 -26.13 23.45
C ASP A 156 -6.65 -25.15 22.29
N LEU A 157 -7.91 -25.02 21.84
CA LEU A 157 -8.27 -24.05 20.81
C LEU A 157 -8.00 -22.61 21.26
N ARG A 158 -8.40 -22.29 22.50
CA ARG A 158 -8.12 -20.98 23.11
C ARG A 158 -6.62 -20.73 23.19
N SER A 159 -5.84 -21.73 23.60
CA SER A 159 -4.38 -21.61 23.68
C SER A 159 -3.75 -21.31 22.32
N ILE A 160 -4.21 -21.97 21.24
CA ILE A 160 -3.77 -21.68 19.87
C ILE A 160 -4.10 -20.23 19.46
N ILE A 161 -5.30 -19.75 19.78
CA ILE A 161 -5.72 -18.38 19.48
C ILE A 161 -4.88 -17.36 20.26
N GLU A 162 -4.64 -17.61 21.54
CA GLU A 162 -3.81 -16.75 22.41
C GLU A 162 -2.34 -16.73 21.95
N GLU A 163 -1.77 -17.88 21.57
CA GLU A 163 -0.40 -17.98 21.02
C GLU A 163 -0.26 -17.11 19.74
N ARG A 164 -1.26 -17.17 18.85
CA ARG A 164 -1.28 -16.36 17.62
C ARG A 164 -1.41 -14.87 17.92
N SER A 165 -2.30 -14.51 18.85
CA SER A 165 -2.50 -13.12 19.27
C SER A 165 -1.22 -12.55 19.91
N ASN A 166 -0.59 -13.33 20.80
CA ASN A 166 0.65 -12.93 21.49
C ASN A 166 1.81 -12.78 20.51
N SER A 167 1.99 -13.70 19.56
CA SER A 167 3.05 -13.57 18.55
C SER A 167 2.85 -12.33 17.67
N LEU A 168 1.61 -11.99 17.31
CA LEU A 168 1.31 -10.75 16.59
C LEU A 168 1.60 -9.52 17.45
N ASN A 169 1.19 -9.53 18.73
CA ASN A 169 1.46 -8.45 19.67
C ASN A 169 2.96 -8.23 19.89
N GLU A 170 3.75 -9.29 20.01
CA GLU A 170 5.22 -9.20 20.15
C GLU A 170 5.85 -8.52 18.94
N ARG A 171 5.42 -8.88 17.72
CA ARG A 171 5.88 -8.21 16.48
C ARG A 171 5.51 -6.74 16.47
N TRP A 172 4.28 -6.39 16.85
CA TRP A 172 3.85 -4.99 16.97
C TRP A 172 4.66 -4.23 18.02
N MET A 173 4.88 -4.82 19.19
CA MET A 173 5.66 -4.20 20.26
C MET A 173 7.11 -3.98 19.85
N SER A 174 7.70 -4.92 19.12
CA SER A 174 9.05 -4.77 18.55
C SER A 174 9.12 -3.61 17.55
N LEU A 175 8.12 -3.49 16.65
CA LEU A 175 8.02 -2.37 15.72
C LEU A 175 7.84 -1.03 16.46
N ILE A 176 6.91 -0.96 17.42
CA ILE A 176 6.66 0.25 18.21
C ILE A 176 7.89 0.65 19.02
N SER A 177 8.58 -0.32 19.63
CA SER A 177 9.84 -0.06 20.36
C SER A 177 10.94 0.47 19.44
N SER A 178 11.04 -0.08 18.23
CA SER A 178 11.97 0.40 17.21
C SER A 178 11.62 1.84 16.79
N ILE A 179 10.35 2.11 16.55
CA ILE A 179 9.85 3.46 16.21
C ILE A 179 10.12 4.45 17.34
N ALA A 180 9.86 4.06 18.59
CA ALA A 180 10.10 4.91 19.76
C ALA A 180 11.59 5.21 19.96
N THR A 181 12.46 4.27 19.62
CA THR A 181 13.94 4.44 19.70
C THR A 181 14.46 5.34 18.59
N ILE A 182 13.92 5.22 17.38
CA ILE A 182 14.34 5.99 16.19
C ILE A 182 13.73 7.41 16.18
N GLY A 183 12.54 7.57 16.76
CA GLY A 183 11.69 8.77 16.66
C GLY A 183 10.69 8.65 15.51
N VAL A 184 9.42 8.99 15.77
CA VAL A 184 8.32 8.90 14.78
C VAL A 184 8.54 9.80 13.56
N GLU A 185 9.32 10.85 13.73
CA GLU A 185 9.76 11.80 12.70
C GLU A 185 10.84 11.24 11.74
N ASN A 186 11.49 10.13 12.12
CA ASN A 186 12.60 9.52 11.38
C ASN A 186 12.25 8.12 10.82
N VAL A 187 10.99 7.70 10.92
CA VAL A 187 10.50 6.41 10.39
C VAL A 187 9.62 6.63 9.16
N GLY A 188 9.85 5.82 8.12
CA GLY A 188 8.99 5.71 6.95
C GLY A 188 8.51 4.28 6.73
N LEU A 189 7.24 4.11 6.38
CA LEU A 189 6.61 2.84 6.02
C LEU A 189 6.67 2.65 4.50
N LEU A 190 7.36 1.61 4.04
CA LEU A 190 7.39 1.23 2.61
C LEU A 190 6.32 0.17 2.34
N ASN A 191 5.36 0.48 1.49
CA ASN A 191 4.46 -0.50 0.90
C ASN A 191 5.21 -1.26 -0.19
N ILE A 192 5.44 -2.54 0.04
CA ILE A 192 6.24 -3.40 -0.84
C ILE A 192 5.46 -3.78 -2.10
N ASP A 193 4.12 -3.78 -2.06
CA ASP A 193 3.29 -4.19 -3.19
C ASP A 193 3.23 -3.13 -4.30
N ASN A 194 3.32 -1.85 -3.93
CA ASN A 194 3.22 -0.73 -4.87
C ASN A 194 4.40 0.26 -4.80
N GLY A 195 5.36 0.04 -3.90
CA GLY A 195 6.53 0.89 -3.71
C GLY A 195 6.24 2.22 -3.01
N GLU A 196 5.03 2.44 -2.47
CA GLU A 196 4.67 3.71 -1.82
C GLU A 196 5.33 3.83 -0.44
N LEU A 197 6.08 4.92 -0.22
CA LEU A 197 6.70 5.22 1.06
C LEU A 197 5.93 6.32 1.81
N LEU A 198 5.44 6.00 3.01
CA LEU A 198 4.70 6.87 3.92
C LEU A 198 5.58 7.22 5.13
N GLY A 199 6.11 8.44 5.20
CA GLY A 199 6.91 8.92 6.32
C GLY A 199 6.53 10.35 6.68
N SER A 200 6.86 10.76 7.90
CA SER A 200 6.65 12.11 8.45
C SER A 200 7.49 13.17 7.71
N ASN A 201 8.65 12.78 7.17
CA ASN A 201 9.47 13.59 6.26
C ASN A 201 9.58 12.90 4.88
N ASN A 202 9.32 13.65 3.81
CA ASN A 202 9.08 13.16 2.46
C ASN A 202 10.19 12.24 1.90
N LYS A 203 9.73 11.09 1.36
CA LYS A 203 10.31 10.22 0.31
C LYS A 203 11.83 10.00 0.31
N LEU A 204 12.24 8.82 0.81
CA LEU A 204 13.51 8.18 0.41
C LEU A 204 13.38 7.73 -1.06
N LEU A 205 14.06 8.38 -2.00
CA LEU A 205 14.25 7.86 -3.35
C LEU A 205 15.44 6.90 -3.31
N ILE A 206 15.18 5.60 -3.38
CA ILE A 206 16.21 4.59 -3.57
C ILE A 206 16.50 4.53 -5.08
N PRO A 207 17.72 4.89 -5.55
CA PRO A 207 18.13 4.65 -6.93
C PRO A 207 17.91 3.20 -7.32
N GLU A 208 17.39 2.96 -8.52
CA GLU A 208 17.07 1.63 -9.03
C GLU A 208 18.28 0.68 -8.96
N GLU A 209 19.50 1.22 -9.14
CA GLU A 209 20.79 0.53 -9.02
C GLU A 209 21.10 -0.02 -7.62
N LEU A 210 20.47 0.53 -6.58
CA LEU A 210 20.61 0.05 -5.19
C LEU A 210 19.55 -1.00 -4.84
N LEU A 211 18.40 -1.02 -5.52
CA LEU A 211 17.37 -2.04 -5.30
C LEU A 211 17.91 -3.44 -5.62
N ASP A 212 18.71 -3.57 -6.69
CA ASP A 212 19.36 -4.83 -7.07
C ASP A 212 20.41 -5.33 -6.05
N LYS A 213 20.90 -4.43 -5.18
CA LYS A 213 21.88 -4.73 -4.13
C LYS A 213 21.24 -4.98 -2.77
N ILE A 214 19.96 -4.62 -2.58
CA ILE A 214 19.25 -4.93 -1.35
C ILE A 214 18.79 -6.40 -1.43
N LYS A 215 19.62 -7.30 -0.89
CA LYS A 215 19.19 -8.67 -0.62
C LYS A 215 18.29 -8.67 0.60
N PHE A 216 16.98 -8.60 0.36
CA PHE A 216 15.98 -8.74 1.42
C PHE A 216 15.92 -10.20 1.88
N ILE A 217 16.28 -10.43 3.14
CA ILE A 217 16.10 -11.71 3.80
C ILE A 217 14.69 -11.69 4.39
N ASN A 218 13.78 -12.52 3.85
CA ASN A 218 12.47 -12.75 4.47
C ASN A 218 12.69 -13.24 5.91
N GLU A 219 12.17 -12.53 6.89
CA GLU A 219 12.20 -12.92 8.31
C GLU A 219 11.40 -14.23 8.49
N GLY A 220 12.13 -15.35 8.43
CA GLY A 220 11.63 -16.67 8.78
C GLY A 220 12.31 -17.14 10.05
N HIS A 221 11.56 -17.11 11.17
CA HIS A 221 11.84 -17.78 12.45
C HIS A 221 13.27 -17.69 13.01
N PHE A 222 13.41 -16.90 14.07
CA PHE A 222 14.56 -16.98 14.98
C PHE A 222 14.56 -18.36 15.67
N VAL A 223 15.63 -19.12 15.46
CA VAL A 223 16.00 -20.24 16.35
C VAL A 223 17.13 -19.70 17.22
N GLU A 224 16.84 -19.46 18.49
CA GLU A 224 17.85 -19.20 19.50
C GLU A 224 18.69 -20.46 19.69
N ASN A 225 19.80 -20.56 18.98
CA ASN A 225 20.86 -21.49 19.34
C ASN A 225 22.05 -20.68 19.85
N GLU A 226 22.21 -20.73 21.17
CA GLU A 226 23.47 -20.65 21.89
C GLU A 226 24.35 -19.43 21.61
N GLY A 227 24.03 -18.31 22.29
CA GLY A 227 25.06 -17.44 22.86
C GLY A 227 25.90 -16.57 21.92
N ALA A 228 25.54 -16.40 20.65
CA ALA A 228 26.19 -15.44 19.76
C ALA A 228 25.22 -14.30 19.37
N PRO A 229 25.66 -13.03 19.36
CA PRO A 229 24.80 -11.89 19.05
C PRO A 229 24.22 -12.04 17.65
N ALA A 230 22.88 -12.03 17.54
CA ALA A 230 22.17 -12.01 16.28
C ALA A 230 22.59 -10.75 15.49
N LEU A 231 23.18 -10.97 14.32
CA LEU A 231 23.75 -9.93 13.45
C LEU A 231 22.77 -8.79 13.18
N LYS A 232 23.08 -7.63 13.74
CA LYS A 232 22.53 -6.32 13.42
C LYS A 232 23.03 -5.91 12.03
N LEU A 233 22.14 -5.81 11.04
CA LEU A 233 22.49 -5.32 9.71
C LEU A 233 22.59 -3.79 9.75
N ILE A 234 23.74 -3.28 10.22
CA ILE A 234 24.20 -1.93 9.89
C ILE A 234 24.75 -2.05 8.47
N GLY A 235 23.99 -1.59 7.48
CA GLY A 235 24.50 -1.51 6.11
C GLY A 235 25.57 -0.44 6.03
N ASP A 236 26.78 -0.82 5.63
CA ASP A 236 27.79 0.13 5.16
C ASP A 236 27.23 0.85 3.93
N VAL A 237 26.74 2.07 4.14
CA VAL A 237 26.56 3.02 3.06
C VAL A 237 27.95 3.44 2.64
N LEU A 238 28.52 2.78 1.62
CA LEU A 238 29.67 3.34 0.94
C LEU A 238 29.25 4.71 0.38
N PRO A 239 29.96 5.79 0.72
CA PRO A 239 29.66 7.10 0.19
C PRO A 239 29.93 7.05 -1.31
N VAL A 240 28.87 6.95 -2.11
CA VAL A 240 28.95 7.27 -3.52
C VAL A 240 29.16 8.78 -3.59
N ASP A 241 30.22 9.18 -4.29
CA ASP A 241 30.75 10.53 -4.41
C ASP A 241 29.71 11.63 -4.18
N SER A 242 30.10 12.55 -3.31
CA SER A 242 29.39 13.73 -2.80
C SER A 242 29.07 14.80 -3.86
N THR A 243 28.76 14.43 -5.09
CA THR A 243 28.51 15.37 -6.20
C THR A 243 27.14 15.24 -6.86
N LYS A 244 26.25 14.37 -6.38
CA LYS A 244 24.83 14.41 -6.77
C LYS A 244 24.01 14.97 -5.61
N ILE A 245 23.89 16.29 -5.59
CA ILE A 245 22.93 17.01 -4.75
C ILE A 245 21.54 16.48 -5.13
N ILE A 246 20.96 15.64 -4.26
CA ILE A 246 19.55 15.25 -4.36
C ILE A 246 18.76 16.50 -3.97
N GLN A 247 18.17 17.18 -4.96
CA GLN A 247 17.23 18.26 -4.67
C GLN A 247 15.99 17.65 -4.02
N LEU A 248 15.81 17.97 -2.75
CA LEU A 248 14.60 17.73 -1.97
C LEU A 248 13.43 18.45 -2.67
N ILE A 249 12.62 17.74 -3.45
CA ILE A 249 11.36 18.30 -3.95
C ILE A 249 10.33 18.12 -2.84
N GLU A 250 10.27 19.09 -1.93
CA GLU A 250 9.14 19.23 -1.01
C GLU A 250 7.86 19.39 -1.85
N LYS A 251 6.96 18.41 -1.81
CA LYS A 251 5.58 18.65 -2.28
C LYS A 251 4.94 19.66 -1.33
N LYS A 252 4.98 20.94 -1.70
CA LYS A 252 4.42 22.05 -0.94
C LYS A 252 2.93 21.89 -0.64
N TYR A 253 2.20 21.16 -1.48
CA TYR A 253 0.76 20.95 -1.38
C TYR A 253 0.41 19.46 -1.21
N GLN A 254 -0.03 19.08 0.00
CA GLN A 254 -0.53 17.73 0.30
C GLN A 254 -2.03 17.57 0.02
N ILE A 255 -2.79 18.67 0.14
CA ILE A 255 -4.22 18.74 -0.16
C ILE A 255 -4.45 19.95 -1.07
N ILE A 256 -5.21 19.75 -2.15
CA ILE A 256 -5.59 20.83 -3.07
C ILE A 256 -7.08 21.12 -2.85
N THR A 257 -7.39 22.23 -2.18
CA THR A 257 -8.74 22.78 -2.04
C THR A 257 -8.94 23.92 -3.04
N HIS A 258 -10.17 24.43 -3.12
CA HIS A 258 -10.47 25.59 -3.95
C HIS A 258 -9.69 26.85 -3.55
N PHE A 259 -9.18 26.93 -2.32
CA PHE A 259 -8.38 28.07 -1.85
C PHE A 259 -6.95 28.00 -2.41
N GLU A 260 -6.30 26.84 -2.38
CA GLU A 260 -4.97 26.66 -2.97
C GLU A 260 -4.98 26.91 -4.49
N LEU A 261 -6.08 26.58 -5.18
CA LEU A 261 -6.27 26.86 -6.61
C LEU A 261 -6.26 28.36 -6.99
N TYR A 262 -6.39 29.28 -6.03
CA TYR A 262 -6.18 30.71 -6.29
C TYR A 262 -4.85 31.18 -5.70
N GLN A 263 -4.51 30.75 -4.48
CA GLN A 263 -3.28 31.19 -3.82
C GLN A 263 -2.01 30.78 -4.57
N SER A 264 -1.97 29.57 -5.15
CA SER A 264 -0.82 29.12 -5.95
C SER A 264 -0.57 30.01 -7.18
N PHE A 265 -1.62 30.62 -7.74
CA PHE A 265 -1.49 31.59 -8.82
C PHE A 265 -1.01 32.95 -8.32
N PHE A 266 -1.41 33.39 -7.13
CA PHE A 266 -0.89 34.66 -6.59
C PHE A 266 0.57 34.55 -6.16
N ASN A 267 0.94 33.43 -5.55
CA ASN A 267 2.27 33.21 -4.99
C ASN A 267 3.30 32.77 -6.04
N GLN A 268 2.85 32.25 -7.19
CA GLN A 268 3.72 31.82 -8.28
C GLN A 268 4.77 30.78 -7.84
N ASP A 269 4.36 29.85 -6.96
CA ASP A 269 5.23 28.98 -6.15
C ASP A 269 5.01 27.49 -6.42
N LEU A 270 4.44 27.16 -7.58
CA LEU A 270 4.05 25.79 -7.94
C LEU A 270 5.12 25.11 -8.78
N ASP A 271 5.51 23.89 -8.42
CA ASP A 271 6.42 23.06 -9.22
C ASP A 271 5.69 22.33 -10.36
N LYS A 272 6.47 21.79 -11.31
CA LYS A 272 5.98 21.12 -12.53
C LYS A 272 5.04 19.94 -12.24
N ASP A 273 5.30 19.16 -11.19
CA ASP A 273 4.50 17.99 -10.85
C ASP A 273 3.21 18.39 -10.13
N SER A 274 3.31 19.32 -9.17
CA SER A 274 2.13 19.89 -8.50
C SER A 274 1.19 20.58 -9.49
N ALA A 275 1.72 21.26 -10.51
CA ALA A 275 0.90 21.91 -11.54
C ALA A 275 -0.06 20.95 -12.27
N LYS A 276 0.34 19.71 -12.50
CA LYS A 276 -0.52 18.68 -13.11
C LYS A 276 -1.70 18.33 -12.21
N ASP A 277 -1.42 18.18 -10.92
CA ASP A 277 -2.44 17.83 -9.92
C ASP A 277 -3.43 18.98 -9.73
N PHE A 278 -2.96 20.23 -9.75
CA PHE A 278 -3.80 21.44 -9.70
C PHE A 278 -4.71 21.55 -10.93
N PHE A 279 -4.17 21.32 -12.13
CA PHE A 279 -4.97 21.33 -13.36
C PHE A 279 -6.05 20.26 -13.34
N ARG A 280 -5.72 19.03 -12.93
CA ARG A 280 -6.71 17.94 -12.77
C ARG A 280 -7.80 18.31 -11.76
N LYS A 281 -7.42 18.92 -10.64
CA LYS A 281 -8.37 19.29 -9.57
C LYS A 281 -9.49 20.20 -10.08
N VAL A 282 -9.20 21.14 -10.98
CA VAL A 282 -10.21 22.03 -11.59
C VAL A 282 -11.38 21.26 -12.22
N MET A 283 -11.14 20.06 -12.76
CA MET A 283 -12.18 19.23 -13.38
C MET A 283 -13.22 18.68 -12.38
N TYR A 284 -12.89 18.71 -11.08
CA TYR A 284 -13.71 18.23 -9.97
C TYR A 284 -14.29 19.36 -9.11
N GLU A 285 -14.06 20.61 -9.48
CA GLU A 285 -14.56 21.78 -8.76
C GLU A 285 -15.93 22.23 -9.26
N ASN A 286 -16.66 23.02 -8.46
CA ASN A 286 -17.99 23.50 -8.84
C ASN A 286 -17.99 24.52 -10.01
N THR A 287 -16.82 24.97 -10.45
CA THR A 287 -16.66 25.98 -11.52
C THR A 287 -15.37 25.75 -12.29
N VAL A 288 -15.30 26.23 -13.53
CA VAL A 288 -14.08 26.22 -14.34
C VAL A 288 -13.30 27.53 -14.30
N TYR A 289 -13.80 28.55 -13.57
CA TYR A 289 -13.16 29.87 -13.48
C TYR A 289 -12.00 29.89 -12.47
N TYR A 290 -10.93 29.19 -12.85
CA TYR A 290 -9.63 29.10 -12.17
C TYR A 290 -8.50 29.49 -13.16
N PRO A 291 -7.29 29.81 -12.67
CA PRO A 291 -6.14 30.18 -13.51
C PRO A 291 -5.50 28.93 -14.18
N ILE A 292 -6.20 28.37 -15.16
CA ILE A 292 -5.84 27.11 -15.82
C ILE A 292 -4.61 27.23 -16.72
N TYR A 293 -4.37 28.39 -17.34
CA TYR A 293 -3.23 28.55 -18.25
C TYR A 293 -1.91 28.61 -17.50
N TYR A 294 -1.89 29.19 -16.30
CA TYR A 294 -0.77 29.14 -15.38
C TYR A 294 -0.36 27.69 -15.09
N TYR A 295 -1.31 26.84 -14.69
CA TYR A 295 -1.02 25.42 -14.44
C TYR A 295 -0.49 24.70 -15.68
N LEU A 296 -1.12 24.94 -16.84
CA LEU A 296 -0.68 24.35 -18.09
C LEU A 296 0.70 24.82 -18.55
N SER A 297 1.02 26.09 -18.28
CA SER A 297 2.31 26.68 -18.65
C SER A 297 3.47 26.05 -17.87
N LEU A 298 3.23 25.69 -16.60
CA LEU A 298 4.22 25.05 -15.71
C LEU A 298 4.37 23.56 -15.96
N CYS A 299 3.27 22.84 -16.24
CA CYS A 299 3.35 21.40 -16.47
C CYS A 299 3.91 21.03 -17.84
N GLU A 300 3.90 21.96 -18.80
CA GLU A 300 4.38 21.80 -20.18
C GLU A 300 3.75 20.62 -20.92
N PHE A 301 2.45 20.38 -20.73
CA PHE A 301 1.76 19.33 -21.47
C PHE A 301 1.88 19.55 -22.97
N SER A 302 2.18 18.47 -23.68
CA SER A 302 1.95 18.36 -25.12
C SER A 302 0.44 18.34 -25.42
N ASP A 303 0.04 18.74 -26.62
CA ASP A 303 -1.37 18.67 -27.06
C ASP A 303 -1.94 17.25 -26.91
N PHE A 304 -1.11 16.23 -27.10
CA PHE A 304 -1.49 14.83 -26.90
C PHE A 304 -1.77 14.51 -25.43
N GLU A 305 -0.90 14.94 -24.51
CA GLU A 305 -1.08 14.71 -23.08
C GLU A 305 -2.30 15.46 -22.53
N LEU A 306 -2.50 16.71 -22.93
CA LEU A 306 -3.67 17.49 -22.53
C LEU A 306 -4.97 16.80 -22.96
N ASN A 307 -5.04 16.36 -24.22
CA ASN A 307 -6.19 15.62 -24.73
C ASN A 307 -6.40 14.28 -24.02
N ASN A 308 -5.34 13.58 -23.65
CA ASN A 308 -5.43 12.33 -22.90
C ASN A 308 -5.95 12.56 -21.49
N VAL A 309 -5.50 13.59 -20.78
CA VAL A 309 -6.02 13.95 -19.46
C VAL A 309 -7.51 14.26 -19.56
N LEU A 310 -7.92 15.11 -20.52
CA LEU A 310 -9.33 15.46 -20.72
C LEU A 310 -10.23 14.25 -21.07
N LYS A 311 -9.69 13.22 -21.73
CA LYS A 311 -10.45 11.98 -22.04
C LYS A 311 -10.49 10.97 -20.89
N LYS A 312 -9.43 10.89 -20.08
CA LYS A 312 -9.25 9.87 -19.04
C LYS A 312 -9.92 10.25 -17.72
N GLU A 313 -9.87 11.54 -17.38
CA GLU A 313 -10.44 12.04 -16.14
C GLU A 313 -11.97 11.89 -16.14
N LYS A 314 -12.57 11.76 -14.95
CA LYS A 314 -14.03 11.61 -14.77
C LYS A 314 -14.67 12.80 -14.05
N GLY A 315 -13.99 13.95 -14.09
CA GLY A 315 -14.45 15.18 -13.48
C GLY A 315 -15.75 15.69 -14.11
N HIS A 316 -16.67 16.21 -13.28
CA HIS A 316 -17.97 16.69 -13.74
C HIS A 316 -17.90 18.02 -14.52
N LYS A 317 -16.73 18.68 -14.54
CA LYS A 317 -16.47 19.94 -15.28
C LYS A 317 -15.62 19.80 -16.55
N ILE A 318 -15.37 18.59 -17.02
CA ILE A 318 -14.56 18.36 -18.24
C ILE A 318 -15.17 19.06 -19.46
N LEU A 319 -16.48 18.92 -19.68
CA LEU A 319 -17.17 19.55 -20.82
C LEU A 319 -17.16 21.08 -20.73
N ASP A 320 -17.37 21.63 -19.53
CA ASP A 320 -17.29 23.08 -19.28
C ASP A 320 -15.87 23.60 -19.57
N LEU A 321 -14.83 22.83 -19.23
CA LEU A 321 -13.43 23.20 -19.44
C LEU A 321 -13.03 23.12 -20.92
N GLN A 322 -13.51 22.10 -21.64
CA GLN A 322 -13.34 21.99 -23.09
C GLN A 322 -14.00 23.17 -23.82
N LYS A 323 -15.26 23.46 -23.49
CA LYS A 323 -15.97 24.63 -24.01
C LYS A 323 -15.22 25.92 -23.71
N ARG A 324 -14.64 26.03 -22.50
CA ARG A 324 -13.83 27.17 -22.10
C ARG A 324 -12.63 27.37 -23.03
N PHE A 325 -11.88 26.31 -23.32
CA PHE A 325 -10.73 26.36 -24.23
C PHE A 325 -11.13 26.74 -25.66
N ASP A 326 -12.22 26.18 -26.17
CA ASP A 326 -12.70 26.47 -27.54
C ASP A 326 -13.10 27.94 -27.69
N GLU A 327 -13.79 28.49 -26.69
CA GLU A 327 -14.21 29.91 -26.67
C GLU A 327 -13.00 30.86 -26.54
N GLU A 328 -11.99 30.50 -25.77
CA GLU A 328 -10.83 31.37 -25.49
C GLU A 328 -9.82 31.37 -26.62
N LYS A 329 -9.74 30.28 -27.40
CA LYS A 329 -8.88 30.18 -28.59
C LYS A 329 -9.09 31.29 -29.61
N ASN A 330 -10.33 31.75 -29.75
CA ASN A 330 -10.71 32.76 -30.74
C ASN A 330 -11.16 34.08 -30.12
N ASN A 331 -11.12 34.23 -28.79
CA ASN A 331 -11.61 35.41 -28.09
C ASN A 331 -10.82 35.71 -26.81
N VAL A 332 -9.72 36.45 -26.99
CA VAL A 332 -8.87 36.97 -25.91
C VAL A 332 -9.65 37.92 -24.97
N SER A 333 -10.73 38.54 -25.47
CA SER A 333 -11.61 39.46 -24.72
C SER A 333 -12.77 38.78 -23.97
N LYS A 334 -12.82 37.45 -23.87
CA LYS A 334 -13.96 36.72 -23.28
C LYS A 334 -14.34 37.18 -21.86
N PHE A 335 -13.34 37.50 -21.05
CA PHE A 335 -13.56 37.89 -19.66
C PHE A 335 -13.81 39.39 -19.47
N VAL A 336 -13.63 40.19 -20.53
CA VAL A 336 -13.88 41.64 -20.53
C VAL A 336 -15.30 41.90 -20.05
N SER A 337 -15.43 42.76 -19.04
CA SER A 337 -16.73 43.12 -18.49
C SER A 337 -16.79 44.61 -18.19
N GLY A 338 -17.86 45.25 -18.64
CA GLY A 338 -17.97 46.72 -18.66
C GLY A 338 -17.73 47.30 -20.05
N ASN A 339 -18.18 48.53 -20.27
CA ASN A 339 -18.01 49.23 -21.54
C ASN A 339 -17.21 50.52 -21.28
N LEU A 340 -16.07 50.68 -21.96
CA LEU A 340 -15.24 51.89 -21.90
C LEU A 340 -15.70 52.97 -22.88
N GLN A 341 -16.47 52.62 -23.91
CA GLN A 341 -16.86 53.51 -25.00
C GLN A 341 -18.16 54.28 -24.73
N SER A 342 -18.90 53.94 -23.68
CA SER A 342 -20.11 54.67 -23.30
C SER A 342 -19.77 55.91 -22.48
N GLU A 343 -20.50 57.01 -22.64
CA GLU A 343 -20.41 58.21 -21.79
C GLU A 343 -21.09 58.05 -20.41
N SER A 344 -21.14 56.82 -19.88
CA SER A 344 -21.80 56.53 -18.60
C SER A 344 -20.85 56.74 -17.42
N ASP A 345 -21.40 57.07 -16.25
CA ASP A 345 -20.63 57.20 -15.00
C ASP A 345 -19.80 55.94 -14.72
N ALA A 346 -20.35 54.75 -14.99
CA ALA A 346 -19.64 53.49 -14.83
C ALA A 346 -18.40 53.39 -15.74
N ALA A 347 -18.49 53.84 -16.99
CA ALA A 347 -17.36 53.82 -17.93
C ALA A 347 -16.26 54.77 -17.49
N THR A 348 -16.62 55.92 -16.92
CA THR A 348 -15.68 56.88 -16.34
C THR A 348 -14.89 56.25 -15.20
N HIS A 349 -15.58 55.61 -14.24
CA HIS A 349 -14.92 54.96 -13.10
C HIS A 349 -14.02 53.79 -13.53
N ILE A 350 -14.47 52.95 -14.48
CA ILE A 350 -13.63 51.87 -15.03
C ILE A 350 -12.37 52.46 -15.69
N SER A 351 -12.51 53.53 -16.47
CA SER A 351 -11.38 54.20 -17.14
C SER A 351 -10.40 54.82 -16.15
N GLU A 352 -10.89 55.39 -15.06
CA GLU A 352 -10.06 55.94 -13.98
C GLU A 352 -9.26 54.84 -13.28
N PHE A 353 -9.91 53.75 -12.85
CA PHE A 353 -9.22 52.63 -12.22
C PHE A 353 -8.25 51.96 -13.19
N LEU A 354 -8.59 51.86 -14.49
CA LEU A 354 -7.67 51.34 -15.50
C LEU A 354 -6.40 52.20 -15.58
N LYS A 355 -6.51 53.53 -15.58
CA LYS A 355 -5.34 54.43 -15.55
C LYS A 355 -4.50 54.22 -14.29
N LYS A 356 -5.13 54.13 -13.12
CA LYS A 356 -4.44 53.88 -11.84
C LYS A 356 -3.70 52.55 -11.84
N LEU A 357 -4.32 51.49 -12.37
CA LEU A 357 -3.71 50.17 -12.52
C LEU A 357 -2.51 50.19 -13.47
N LYS A 358 -2.63 50.87 -14.63
CA LYS A 358 -1.51 51.03 -15.59
C LYS A 358 -0.35 51.83 -14.99
N ALA A 359 -0.65 52.79 -14.13
CA ALA A 359 0.35 53.57 -13.40
C ALA A 359 0.91 52.86 -12.15
N SER A 360 0.43 51.65 -11.83
CA SER A 360 0.78 50.88 -10.62
C SER A 360 0.58 51.66 -9.32
N GLU A 361 -0.44 52.52 -9.27
CA GLU A 361 -0.77 53.32 -8.09
C GLU A 361 -1.21 52.45 -6.90
N THR A 362 -0.92 52.90 -5.67
CA THR A 362 -1.39 52.20 -4.48
C THR A 362 -2.91 52.33 -4.34
N LEU A 363 -3.63 51.21 -4.40
CA LEU A 363 -5.07 51.14 -4.16
C LEU A 363 -5.32 50.54 -2.77
N ASN A 364 -6.15 51.18 -1.94
CA ASN A 364 -6.61 50.57 -0.69
C ASN A 364 -7.80 49.65 -0.98
N ILE A 365 -7.52 48.39 -1.33
CA ILE A 365 -8.55 47.41 -1.68
C ILE A 365 -9.38 47.01 -0.46
N ARG A 366 -8.78 46.95 0.73
CA ARG A 366 -9.42 46.42 1.95
C ARG A 366 -10.67 47.21 2.34
N ASP A 367 -10.58 48.53 2.29
CA ASP A 367 -11.64 49.44 2.77
C ASP A 367 -12.49 50.03 1.62
N MET A 368 -12.43 49.42 0.44
CA MET A 368 -13.11 49.92 -0.75
C MET A 368 -14.60 49.55 -0.78
N GLU A 369 -15.45 50.48 -1.22
CA GLU A 369 -16.89 50.27 -1.39
C GLU A 369 -17.22 49.23 -2.48
N LEU A 370 -18.37 48.56 -2.34
CA LEU A 370 -18.78 47.49 -3.28
C LEU A 370 -18.88 47.94 -4.75
N ALA A 371 -19.27 49.21 -4.99
CA ALA A 371 -19.34 49.79 -6.33
C ALA A 371 -17.94 49.94 -6.95
N ASP A 372 -16.98 50.46 -6.18
CA ASP A 372 -15.61 50.64 -6.62
C ASP A 372 -14.89 49.31 -6.81
N LEU A 373 -15.13 48.32 -5.94
CA LEU A 373 -14.63 46.95 -6.13
C LEU A 373 -15.10 46.36 -7.45
N ARG A 374 -16.36 46.59 -7.84
CA ARG A 374 -16.86 46.18 -9.15
C ARG A 374 -16.10 46.88 -10.27
N TYR A 375 -15.88 48.19 -10.20
CA TYR A 375 -15.17 48.94 -11.24
C TYR A 375 -13.70 48.55 -11.34
N VAL A 376 -13.01 48.28 -10.22
CA VAL A 376 -11.63 47.76 -10.22
C VAL A 376 -11.56 46.39 -10.90
N ASN A 377 -12.43 45.44 -10.54
CA ASN A 377 -12.46 44.12 -11.17
C ASN A 377 -12.73 44.22 -12.68
N GLN A 378 -13.66 45.10 -13.09
CA GLN A 378 -13.94 45.38 -14.50
C GLN A 378 -12.72 45.98 -15.21
N ALA A 379 -12.07 46.98 -14.60
CA ALA A 379 -10.87 47.60 -15.14
C ALA A 379 -9.74 46.59 -15.36
N ILE A 380 -9.55 45.63 -14.43
CA ILE A 380 -8.55 44.55 -14.60
C ILE A 380 -8.85 43.71 -15.84
N THR A 381 -10.12 43.45 -16.16
CA THR A 381 -10.49 42.69 -17.37
C THR A 381 -10.22 43.44 -18.68
N HIS A 382 -9.83 44.71 -18.63
CA HIS A 382 -9.46 45.51 -19.80
C HIS A 382 -7.93 45.72 -19.92
N LEU A 383 -7.13 45.12 -19.03
CA LEU A 383 -5.67 45.18 -19.14
C LEU A 383 -5.19 44.29 -20.28
N GLU A 384 -4.28 44.82 -21.09
CA GLU A 384 -3.59 44.10 -22.16
C GLU A 384 -2.16 43.75 -21.72
N ASN A 385 -1.56 42.73 -22.33
CA ASN A 385 -0.26 42.20 -21.92
C ASN A 385 0.87 43.27 -21.91
N THR A 386 0.82 44.27 -22.80
CA THR A 386 1.80 45.37 -22.84
C THR A 386 1.75 46.30 -21.63
N ASP A 387 0.64 46.30 -20.90
CA ASP A 387 0.35 47.25 -19.82
C ASP A 387 0.50 46.62 -18.42
N LEU A 388 0.99 45.38 -18.33
CA LEU A 388 1.00 44.61 -17.08
C LEU A 388 2.32 44.73 -16.32
N ASP A 389 2.30 45.40 -15.17
CA ASP A 389 3.19 45.02 -14.05
C ASP A 389 2.60 43.80 -13.35
N VAL A 390 3.09 42.62 -13.73
CA VAL A 390 2.58 41.33 -13.24
C VAL A 390 2.64 41.23 -11.72
N LYS A 391 3.72 41.70 -11.08
CA LYS A 391 3.86 41.60 -9.62
C LYS A 391 2.84 42.49 -8.92
N TYR A 392 2.67 43.71 -9.42
CA TYR A 392 1.67 44.63 -8.90
C TYR A 392 0.24 44.07 -9.08
N ILE A 393 -0.11 43.58 -10.27
CA ILE A 393 -1.46 43.08 -10.55
C ILE A 393 -1.78 41.81 -9.74
N LEU A 394 -0.83 40.87 -9.60
CA LEU A 394 -1.02 39.69 -8.75
C LEU A 394 -1.24 40.07 -7.29
N ARG A 395 -0.55 41.09 -6.78
CA ARG A 395 -0.81 41.64 -5.42
C ARG A 395 -2.23 42.19 -5.31
N ILE A 396 -2.68 43.01 -6.26
CA ILE A 396 -4.05 43.56 -6.25
C ILE A 396 -5.10 42.45 -6.31
N LEU A 397 -4.92 41.45 -7.18
CA LEU A 397 -5.83 40.29 -7.27
C LEU A 397 -5.85 39.48 -5.97
N LYS A 398 -4.70 39.31 -5.32
CA LYS A 398 -4.60 38.64 -4.01
C LYS A 398 -5.36 39.42 -2.94
N GLU A 399 -5.21 40.74 -2.88
CA GLU A 399 -5.96 41.59 -1.94
C GLU A 399 -7.48 41.54 -2.21
N LEU A 400 -7.91 41.59 -3.48
CA LEU A 400 -9.31 41.43 -3.86
C LEU A 400 -9.87 40.07 -3.41
N TYR A 401 -9.09 39.01 -3.57
CA TYR A 401 -9.48 37.67 -3.16
C TYR A 401 -9.54 37.54 -1.62
N ASP A 402 -8.47 37.90 -0.92
CA ASP A 402 -8.34 37.73 0.53
C ASP A 402 -9.37 38.55 1.31
N TYR A 403 -9.71 39.75 0.85
CA TYR A 403 -10.64 40.64 1.56
C TYR A 403 -12.10 40.55 1.08
N HIS A 404 -12.35 40.25 -0.20
CA HIS A 404 -13.68 40.44 -0.79
C HIS A 404 -14.29 39.25 -1.53
N PHE A 405 -13.60 38.10 -1.62
CA PHE A 405 -14.11 36.94 -2.37
C PHE A 405 -15.42 36.36 -1.83
N THR A 406 -15.69 36.53 -0.53
CA THR A 406 -16.90 36.04 0.14
C THR A 406 -17.97 37.11 0.33
N SER A 407 -17.75 38.36 -0.09
CA SER A 407 -18.65 39.49 0.19
C SER A 407 -20.01 39.36 -0.51
N SER A 408 -20.04 38.89 -1.77
CA SER A 408 -21.28 38.56 -2.47
C SER A 408 -21.04 37.59 -3.62
N SER A 409 -22.09 36.89 -4.08
CA SER A 409 -22.01 36.00 -5.26
C SER A 409 -21.60 36.77 -6.54
N THR A 410 -22.06 38.00 -6.67
CA THR A 410 -21.73 38.90 -7.78
C THR A 410 -20.26 39.31 -7.73
N THR A 411 -19.75 39.75 -6.57
CA THR A 411 -18.35 40.12 -6.36
C THR A 411 -17.42 38.94 -6.64
N LYS A 412 -17.79 37.75 -6.14
CA LYS A 412 -17.06 36.49 -6.40
C LYS A 412 -16.94 36.17 -7.89
N SER A 413 -18.00 36.43 -8.66
CA SER A 413 -18.00 36.26 -10.12
C SER A 413 -17.05 37.25 -10.82
N PHE A 414 -17.06 38.52 -10.41
CA PHE A 414 -16.16 39.53 -10.94
C PHE A 414 -14.68 39.23 -10.66
N ILE A 415 -14.34 38.83 -9.42
CA ILE A 415 -12.97 38.46 -9.03
C ILE A 415 -12.49 37.27 -9.86
N ARG A 416 -13.33 36.24 -10.02
CA ARG A 416 -13.01 35.07 -10.86
C ARG A 416 -12.68 35.45 -12.30
N LYS A 417 -13.47 36.34 -12.90
CA LYS A 417 -13.24 36.82 -14.27
C LYS A 417 -11.96 37.64 -14.36
N ALA A 418 -11.69 38.52 -13.39
CA ALA A 418 -10.45 39.29 -13.34
C ALA A 418 -9.22 38.37 -13.26
N ILE A 419 -9.24 37.35 -12.39
CA ILE A 419 -8.16 36.36 -12.29
C ILE A 419 -7.98 35.59 -13.61
N CYS A 420 -9.07 35.08 -14.19
CA CYS A 420 -9.01 34.32 -15.45
C CYS A 420 -8.55 35.17 -16.63
N HIS A 421 -8.89 36.46 -16.66
CA HIS A 421 -8.42 37.40 -17.67
C HIS A 421 -6.90 37.56 -17.61
N ILE A 422 -6.36 37.82 -16.42
CA ILE A 422 -4.93 37.99 -16.22
C ILE A 422 -4.17 36.69 -16.51
N ASP A 423 -4.70 35.55 -16.06
CA ASP A 423 -4.17 34.23 -16.43
C ASP A 423 -4.09 34.02 -17.95
N LEU A 424 -5.17 34.33 -18.68
CA LEU A 424 -5.21 34.25 -20.14
C LEU A 424 -4.24 35.23 -20.81
N MET A 425 -4.11 36.46 -20.32
CA MET A 425 -3.20 37.47 -20.89
C MET A 425 -1.73 37.08 -20.74
N ILE A 426 -1.36 36.51 -19.59
CA ILE A 426 0.02 36.17 -19.24
C ILE A 426 0.40 34.82 -19.86
N TYR A 427 -0.41 33.79 -19.64
CA TYR A 427 -0.06 32.39 -19.95
C TYR A 427 -0.80 31.81 -21.16
N GLY A 428 -1.97 32.36 -21.51
CA GLY A 428 -2.83 31.82 -22.56
C GLY A 428 -2.27 31.94 -23.98
N LYS A 429 -1.43 32.95 -24.26
CA LYS A 429 -0.83 33.15 -25.61
C LYS A 429 -0.07 31.94 -26.13
N ARG A 430 0.53 31.12 -25.26
CA ARG A 430 1.25 29.90 -25.65
C ARG A 430 0.34 28.85 -26.32
N PHE A 431 -0.96 28.90 -26.05
CA PHE A 431 -1.91 27.89 -26.50
C PHE A 431 -2.72 28.34 -27.73
N TYR A 432 -2.74 29.64 -28.04
CA TYR A 432 -3.61 30.24 -29.07
C TYR A 432 -2.92 31.28 -29.97
N GLY A 433 -1.62 31.53 -29.75
CA GLY A 433 -0.81 32.49 -30.50
C GLY A 433 -0.04 31.88 -31.65
#